data_AF-A0A9E2Y1Y1-F1
#
_entry.id   AF-A0A9E2Y1Y1-F1
#
_cell.length_a   1.000
_cell.length_b   1.000
_cell.length_c   1.000
_cell.angle_alpha   90.00
_cell.angle_beta   90.00
_cell.angle_gamma   90.00
#
_symmetry.space_group_name_H-M   'P 1'
#
loop_
_entity.id
_entity.type
_entity.pdbx_description
1 polymer ?
#
loop_
_entity_poly.entity_id
_entity_poly.type
_entity_poly.pdbx_seq_one_letter_code
_entity_poly.pdbx_strand_id
1 'polypeptide(L)' 'MGPFETIYINETVAACNGGGGPLGHPRVFLNLGRDGKVECPYCSRLFVNRATHEAAGSATMPPKVSEERNA' A
#
# COMPACT_ATOMS: atom_id res chain seq x y z
N MET A 1 13.93 10.65 3.43
CA MET A 1 12.89 10.29 2.44
C MET A 1 11.81 9.51 3.17
N GLY A 2 10.58 10.03 3.26
CA GLY A 2 9.45 9.27 3.78
C GLY A 2 8.80 8.40 2.68
N PRO A 3 7.91 7.47 3.05
CA PRO A 3 7.16 6.68 2.07
C PRO A 3 6.34 7.63 1.19
N PHE A 4 6.46 7.47 -0.13
CA PHE A 4 5.80 8.36 -1.09
C PHE A 4 4.28 8.12 -1.15
N GLU A 5 3.83 6.93 -0.74
CA GLU A 5 2.42 6.54 -0.76
C GLU A 5 2.14 5.51 0.35
N THR A 6 1.11 5.78 1.16
CA THR A 6 0.63 4.88 2.22
C THR A 6 -0.74 4.30 1.85
N ILE A 7 -0.88 2.98 1.92
CA ILE A 7 -2.06 2.22 1.52
C ILE A 7 -2.59 1.45 2.73
N TYR A 8 -3.85 1.69 3.07
CA TYR A 8 -4.50 1.02 4.19
C TYR A 8 -5.28 -0.22 3.74
N ILE A 9 -5.02 -1.35 4.35
CA ILE A 9 -5.70 -2.63 4.11
C ILE A 9 -6.30 -3.18 5.39
N ASN A 10 -7.25 -4.12 5.29
CA ASN A 10 -7.83 -4.77 6.47
C ASN A 10 -7.19 -6.13 6.76
N GLU A 11 -6.48 -6.68 5.77
CA GLU A 11 -5.83 -7.98 5.82
C GLU A 11 -4.42 -7.91 6.43
N THR A 12 -3.95 -9.03 6.96
CA THR A 12 -2.56 -9.20 7.42
C THR A 12 -1.56 -9.35 6.27
N VAL A 13 -2.03 -9.51 5.04
CA VAL A 13 -1.19 -9.66 3.84
C VAL A 13 -1.60 -8.64 2.80
N ALA A 14 -0.68 -7.76 2.42
CA ALA A 14 -0.84 -6.81 1.33
C ALA A 14 -0.47 -7.44 -0.01
N ALA A 15 -1.30 -7.24 -1.03
CA ALA A 15 -0.96 -7.55 -2.41
C ALA A 15 -0.51 -6.27 -3.14
N CYS A 16 0.76 -6.20 -3.53
CA CYS A 16 1.31 -5.07 -4.28
C CYS A 16 1.59 -5.50 -5.72
N ASN A 17 0.97 -4.82 -6.69
CA ASN A 17 1.08 -5.09 -8.13
C ASN A 17 1.89 -4.02 -8.88
N GLY A 18 2.67 -3.20 -8.18
CA GLY A 18 3.54 -2.22 -8.84
C GLY A 18 2.82 -1.05 -9.52
N GLY A 19 1.48 -0.94 -9.45
CA GLY A 19 0.71 0.08 -10.18
C GLY A 19 0.40 -0.27 -11.64
N GLY A 20 0.60 -1.52 -12.07
CA GLY A 20 0.10 -2.04 -13.36
C GLY A 20 0.76 -1.49 -14.63
N GLY A 21 1.77 -0.61 -14.51
CA GLY A 21 2.52 -0.06 -15.64
C GLY A 21 3.84 -0.79 -15.93
N PRO A 22 4.52 -0.47 -17.04
CA PRO A 22 5.80 -1.09 -17.44
C PRO A 22 6.96 -0.80 -16.48
N LEU A 23 6.84 0.20 -15.60
CA LEU A 23 7.80 0.53 -14.54
C LEU A 23 7.44 -0.11 -13.19
N GLY A 24 6.34 -0.88 -13.13
CA GLY A 24 5.95 -1.61 -11.93
C GLY A 24 6.72 -2.91 -11.75
N HIS A 25 6.50 -3.57 -10.61
CA HIS A 25 7.00 -4.93 -10.33
C HIS A 25 5.86 -5.96 -10.44
N PRO A 26 6.19 -7.26 -10.58
CA PRO A 26 5.22 -8.36 -10.53
C PRO A 26 4.39 -8.34 -9.24
N ARG A 27 3.22 -8.99 -9.25
CA ARG A 27 2.41 -9.13 -8.03
C ARG A 27 3.20 -9.84 -6.94
N VAL A 28 3.38 -9.17 -5.81
CA VAL A 28 4.00 -9.72 -4.59
C VAL A 28 3.07 -9.60 -3.41
N PHE A 29 3.21 -10.52 -2.46
CA PHE A 29 2.44 -10.55 -1.23
C PHE A 29 3.35 -10.23 -0.05
N LEU A 30 3.06 -9.15 0.66
CA LEU A 30 3.84 -8.65 1.79
C LEU A 30 3.05 -8.89 3.08
N ASN A 31 3.65 -9.60 4.03
CA ASN A 31 3.01 -9.86 5.32
C ASN A 31 3.26 -8.68 6.27
N LEU A 32 2.20 -8.10 6.82
CA LEU A 32 2.25 -6.97 7.74
C LEU A 32 2.68 -7.38 9.15
N GLY A 33 2.66 -8.68 9.45
CA GLY A 33 3.16 -9.23 10.70
C GLY A 33 2.46 -8.63 11.93
N ARG A 34 3.21 -8.50 13.03
CA ARG A 34 2.73 -7.93 14.29
C ARG A 34 2.75 -6.41 14.32
N ASP A 35 3.65 -5.79 13.55
CA ASP A 35 3.79 -4.34 13.47
C ASP A 35 2.63 -3.68 12.71
N GLY A 36 1.84 -4.46 11.96
CA GLY A 36 0.68 -3.96 11.23
C GLY A 36 1.05 -3.01 10.10
N LYS A 37 2.31 -2.99 9.68
CA LYS A 37 2.80 -2.17 8.56
C LYS A 37 3.96 -2.85 7.84
N VAL A 38 4.04 -2.67 6.53
CA VAL A 38 5.12 -3.21 5.70
C VAL A 38 5.40 -2.30 4.52
N GLU A 39 6.66 -2.06 4.20
CA GLU A 39 7.05 -1.30 3.02
C GLU A 39 7.34 -2.23 1.84
N CYS A 40 6.84 -1.90 0.65
CA CYS A 40 7.17 -2.62 -0.57
C CYS A 40 8.59 -2.22 -1.04
N PRO A 41 9.53 -3.16 -1.19
CA PRO A 41 10.93 -2.85 -1.56
C PRO A 41 11.10 -2.35 -3.00
N TYR A 42 10.06 -2.48 -3.83
CA TYR A 42 10.11 -2.09 -5.24
C TYR A 42 9.48 -0.73 -5.49
N CYS A 43 8.31 -0.49 -4.88
CA CYS A 43 7.62 0.78 -5.05
C CYS A 43 8.06 1.81 -4.02
N SER A 44 8.46 1.40 -2.80
CA SER A 44 8.52 2.21 -1.57
C SER A 44 7.16 2.60 -0.98
N ARG A 45 6.12 1.82 -1.30
CA ARG A 45 4.74 2.03 -0.79
C ARG A 45 4.64 1.45 0.60
N LEU A 46 4.07 2.18 1.54
CA LEU A 46 3.81 1.68 2.88
C LEU A 46 2.41 1.09 2.97
N PHE A 47 2.30 -0.21 3.22
CA PHE A 47 1.03 -0.86 3.50
C PHE A 47 0.80 -0.89 5.00
N VAL A 48 -0.42 -0.58 5.41
CA VAL A 48 -0.80 -0.41 6.81
C VAL A 48 -2.11 -1.14 7.09
N ASN A 49 -2.13 -1.99 8.12
CA ASN A 49 -3.33 -2.69 8.55
C ASN A 49 -4.19 -1.76 9.41
N ARG A 50 -5.43 -1.52 8.98
CA ARG A 50 -6.37 -0.64 9.69
C ARG A 50 -6.67 -1.12 11.12
N ALA A 51 -6.87 -2.42 11.31
CA ALA A 51 -7.15 -2.98 12.63
C ALA A 51 -5.99 -2.78 13.61
N THR A 52 -4.75 -2.79 13.13
CA THR A 52 -3.57 -2.50 13.96
C THR A 52 -3.31 -0.99 14.11
N HIS A 53 -3.59 -0.18 13.09
CA HIS A 53 -3.28 1.25 13.06
C HIS A 53 -4.38 2.18 13.58
N GLU A 54 -5.57 1.72 13.94
CA GLU A 54 -6.52 2.52 14.73
C GLU A 54 -5.97 2.87 16.13
N ALA A 55 -4.93 2.16 16.61
CA ALA A 55 -4.19 2.51 17.83
C ALA A 55 -3.04 3.51 17.61
N ALA A 56 -2.64 3.81 16.37
CA ALA A 56 -1.48 4.65 16.04
C ALA A 56 -1.81 5.54 14.83
N GLY A 57 -2.48 6.65 15.11
CA GLY A 57 -3.18 7.46 14.13
C GLY A 57 -2.36 8.09 13.00
N SER A 58 -3.14 8.53 12.01
CA SER A 58 -2.85 9.52 10.96
C SER A 58 -1.93 9.10 9.82
N ALA A 59 -2.50 9.04 8.61
CA ALA A 59 -2.07 9.84 7.46
C ALA A 59 -2.96 9.55 6.24
N THR A 60 -4.03 10.33 6.13
CA THR A 60 -4.51 10.96 4.89
C THR A 60 -4.61 10.08 3.63
N MET A 61 -5.86 9.72 3.30
CA MET A 61 -6.27 9.29 1.96
C MET A 61 -5.71 10.18 0.84
N PRO A 62 -5.36 9.57 -0.30
CA PRO A 62 -5.87 10.07 -1.58
C PRO A 62 -6.70 8.99 -2.29
N PRO A 63 -7.54 9.41 -3.26
CA PRO A 63 -8.56 8.57 -3.84
C PRO A 63 -7.91 7.48 -4.70
N LYS A 64 -8.46 6.27 -4.61
CA LYS A 64 -8.64 5.34 -5.72
C LYS A 64 -8.27 5.98 -7.07
N VAL A 65 -7.07 5.72 -7.57
CA VAL A 65 -6.76 5.91 -9.00
C VAL A 65 -7.44 4.77 -9.76
N SER A 66 -8.77 4.78 -9.73
CA SER A 66 -9.62 4.14 -10.72
C SER A 66 -9.77 5.17 -11.84
N GLU A 67 -8.91 5.09 -12.86
CA GLU A 67 -9.29 4.43 -14.11
C GLU A 67 -10.27 5.32 -14.89
N GLU A 68 -9.76 6.43 -15.41
CA GLU A 68 -10.39 7.17 -16.51
C GLU A 68 -9.30 7.80 -17.37
N ARG A 69 -8.75 6.99 -18.27
CA ARG A 69 -7.94 7.44 -19.41
C ARG A 69 -8.62 6.91 -20.67
N ASN A 70 -9.08 7.84 -21.52
CA ASN A 70 -9.56 7.70 -22.90
C ASN A 70 -11.03 7.30 -23.11
N ALA A 71 -11.87 8.33 -23.21
CA ALA A 71 -12.90 8.43 -24.26
C ALA A 71 -12.55 9.63 -25.14
#